data_AF-A0AB35IIH6-F1
#
_entry.id   AF-A0AB35IIH6-F1
#
_cell.length_a   1.000
_cell.length_b   1.000
_cell.length_c   1.000
_cell.angle_alpha   90.00
_cell.angle_beta   90.00
_cell.angle_gamma   90.00
#
_symmetry.space_group_name_H-M   'P 1'
#
loop_
_entity.id
_entity.type
_entity.pdbx_description
1 polymer ?
#
loop_
_entity_poly.entity_id
_entity_poly.type
_entity_poly.pdbx_seq_one_letter_code
_entity_poly.pdbx_strand_id
1 'polypeptide(L)'
;MSKIITTDNLLDFGQQLAAKEDLLLNGKVDKVDGKQLSTNDYTTTEKNKLASLNNYTHPTGDGNKHVPATGTTNNGKVLKAGAAAGSIAWGNVTKSEVGLGNVDNTSDLNKPVSTAAQKALDTKANKTHQHGNADITGIDAGKIISGVIDIERMPKGALERCIVVADDTARKALTTATVQVGDTVKVTATGLMYFVVDDTKLSTDEGYEVYTAGAATNVPWSGVTGKPSTFPPSTHTHDDRYYTESEMNTKLAAKVDVVSGKGLSTNDYTTAEKNKLASLNNYTHPSYTSRASGLYKIVVDATGHISQAAAVTKADITALGIPAQDTTYGLVSSTANGLMSKDDKAKLDGMSYATDSDIDAIITEIFG
;
A
#
# COMPACT_ATOMS: atom_id res chain seq x y z
N MET A 1 -10.92 -81.53 -68.54
CA MET A 1 -10.78 -81.63 -67.07
C MET A 1 -10.60 -80.23 -66.52
N SER A 2 -11.62 -79.65 -65.88
CA SER A 2 -11.46 -78.36 -65.20
C SER A 2 -10.80 -78.60 -63.85
N LYS A 3 -9.63 -78.00 -63.60
CA LYS A 3 -9.07 -77.95 -62.24
C LYS A 3 -9.94 -77.01 -61.42
N ILE A 4 -10.50 -77.52 -60.32
CA ILE A 4 -11.28 -76.72 -59.37
C ILE A 4 -10.32 -75.81 -58.61
N ILE A 5 -10.68 -74.54 -58.46
CA ILE A 5 -10.00 -73.62 -57.54
C ILE A 5 -10.61 -73.87 -56.15
N THR A 6 -9.80 -74.35 -55.21
CA THR A 6 -10.20 -74.49 -53.81
C THR A 6 -9.93 -73.21 -53.03
N THR A 7 -10.54 -73.06 -51.85
CA THR A 7 -10.23 -71.98 -50.90
C THR A 7 -8.76 -71.91 -50.56
N ASP A 8 -8.12 -73.07 -50.46
CA ASP A 8 -6.70 -73.20 -50.11
C ASP A 8 -5.81 -72.52 -51.15
N ASN A 9 -6.13 -72.66 -52.44
CA ASN A 9 -5.41 -71.98 -53.53
C ASN A 9 -5.51 -70.44 -53.44
N LEU A 10 -6.60 -69.92 -52.86
CA LEU A 10 -6.84 -68.48 -52.74
C LEU A 10 -6.23 -67.90 -51.45
N LEU A 11 -6.24 -68.67 -50.37
CA LEU A 11 -5.53 -68.34 -49.13
C LEU A 11 -4.00 -68.43 -49.33
N ASP A 12 -3.53 -69.44 -50.07
CA ASP A 12 -2.15 -69.57 -50.53
C ASP A 12 -1.75 -68.37 -51.40
N PHE A 13 -2.58 -67.94 -52.36
CA PHE A 13 -2.31 -66.71 -53.11
C PHE A 13 -2.26 -65.46 -52.22
N GLY A 14 -3.17 -65.31 -51.26
CA GLY A 14 -3.18 -64.20 -50.31
C GLY A 14 -1.96 -64.18 -49.37
N GLN A 15 -1.55 -65.35 -48.87
CA GLN A 15 -0.34 -65.47 -48.05
C GLN A 15 0.94 -65.34 -48.87
N GLN A 16 0.98 -65.81 -50.12
CA GLN A 16 2.09 -65.55 -51.04
C GLN A 16 2.17 -64.07 -51.46
N LEU A 17 1.05 -63.36 -51.53
CA LEU A 17 1.04 -61.91 -51.78
C LEU A 17 1.57 -61.17 -50.54
N ALA A 18 1.00 -61.43 -49.36
CA ALA A 18 1.45 -60.84 -48.11
C ALA A 18 2.93 -61.15 -47.80
N ALA A 19 3.38 -62.40 -48.01
CA ALA A 19 4.78 -62.78 -47.84
C ALA A 19 5.71 -62.18 -48.92
N LYS A 20 5.20 -61.87 -50.12
CA LYS A 20 5.97 -61.10 -51.12
C LYS A 20 6.03 -59.62 -50.76
N GLU A 21 4.97 -59.03 -50.24
CA GLU A 21 5.01 -57.67 -49.67
C GLU A 21 5.99 -57.62 -48.50
N ASP A 22 5.90 -58.54 -47.54
CA ASP A 22 6.77 -58.58 -46.37
C ASP A 22 8.24 -58.80 -46.77
N LEU A 23 8.52 -59.69 -47.74
CA LEU A 23 9.89 -59.87 -48.28
C LEU A 23 10.39 -58.67 -49.08
N LEU A 24 9.51 -57.90 -49.73
CA LEU A 24 9.86 -56.63 -50.39
C LEU A 24 10.05 -55.49 -49.38
N LEU A 25 9.25 -55.41 -48.31
CA LEU A 25 9.32 -54.35 -47.31
C LEU A 25 10.47 -54.56 -46.32
N ASN A 26 10.77 -55.80 -45.92
CA ASN A 26 11.82 -56.12 -44.95
C ASN A 26 13.25 -55.95 -45.53
N GLY A 27 13.38 -55.85 -46.86
CA GLY A 27 14.59 -55.37 -47.54
C GLY A 27 14.67 -53.85 -47.71
N LYS A 28 13.65 -53.11 -47.24
CA LYS A 28 13.50 -51.65 -47.39
C LYS A 28 13.33 -50.97 -46.03
N VAL A 29 13.46 -49.64 -46.05
CA VAL A 29 13.34 -48.70 -44.93
C VAL A 29 12.75 -47.40 -45.45
N ASP A 30 12.14 -46.58 -44.60
CA ASP A 30 11.43 -45.38 -45.03
C ASP A 30 12.33 -44.34 -45.73
N LYS A 31 11.90 -43.90 -46.92
CA LYS A 31 12.51 -42.79 -47.66
C LYS A 31 12.25 -41.52 -46.87
N VAL A 32 13.31 -40.93 -46.35
CA VAL A 32 13.28 -39.60 -45.76
C VAL A 32 14.02 -38.67 -46.72
N ASP A 33 13.32 -37.69 -47.28
CA ASP A 33 13.95 -36.71 -48.17
C ASP A 33 15.08 -35.97 -47.45
N GLY A 34 16.16 -35.72 -48.17
CA GLY A 34 17.43 -35.24 -47.62
C GLY A 34 18.35 -36.32 -47.04
N LYS A 35 17.89 -37.56 -46.80
CA LYS A 35 18.74 -38.64 -46.24
C LYS A 35 19.39 -39.51 -47.31
N GLN A 36 20.63 -39.89 -47.05
CA GLN A 36 21.45 -40.79 -47.88
C GLN A 36 22.17 -41.83 -47.01
N LEU A 37 22.70 -42.86 -47.66
CA LEU A 37 23.22 -44.09 -47.06
C LEU A 37 24.72 -43.95 -46.71
N SER A 38 25.03 -43.44 -45.50
CA SER A 38 26.41 -43.12 -45.05
C SER A 38 26.95 -44.05 -43.95
N THR A 39 28.18 -43.79 -43.48
CA THR A 39 28.88 -44.56 -42.42
C THR A 39 28.95 -43.85 -41.05
N ASN A 40 28.53 -42.57 -40.93
CA ASN A 40 28.43 -41.84 -39.65
C ASN A 40 29.71 -41.78 -38.77
N ASP A 41 30.86 -41.54 -39.38
CA ASP A 41 32.17 -41.56 -38.70
C ASP A 41 32.55 -40.24 -37.99
N TYR A 42 32.22 -40.16 -36.70
CA TYR A 42 33.08 -39.51 -35.70
C TYR A 42 34.07 -40.54 -35.14
N THR A 43 35.33 -40.16 -34.92
CA THR A 43 36.33 -41.00 -34.23
C THR A 43 35.94 -41.27 -32.77
N THR A 44 36.53 -42.28 -32.13
CA THR A 44 36.32 -42.54 -30.69
C THR A 44 36.67 -41.32 -29.82
N THR A 45 37.71 -40.55 -30.19
CA THR A 45 38.08 -39.32 -29.48
C THR A 45 37.03 -38.22 -29.64
N GLU A 46 36.48 -38.03 -30.84
CA GLU A 46 35.39 -37.06 -31.07
C GLU A 46 34.06 -37.52 -30.43
N LYS A 47 33.75 -38.82 -30.47
CA LYS A 47 32.60 -39.41 -29.76
C LYS A 47 32.73 -39.24 -28.25
N ASN A 48 33.92 -39.44 -27.69
CA ASN A 48 34.20 -39.19 -26.28
C ASN A 48 34.15 -37.69 -25.93
N LYS A 49 34.66 -36.80 -26.80
CA LYS A 49 34.48 -35.34 -26.64
C LYS A 49 32.99 -34.98 -26.65
N LEU A 50 32.22 -35.43 -27.64
CA LEU A 50 30.80 -35.15 -27.79
C LEU A 50 29.96 -35.73 -26.64
N ALA A 51 30.29 -36.92 -26.12
CA ALA A 51 29.68 -37.47 -24.91
C ALA A 51 30.12 -36.75 -23.62
N SER A 52 31.28 -36.08 -23.63
CA SER A 52 31.76 -35.23 -22.54
C SER A 52 31.25 -33.78 -22.65
N LEU A 53 30.70 -33.37 -23.80
CA LEU A 53 29.98 -32.11 -24.00
C LEU A 53 28.63 -32.16 -23.28
N ASN A 54 28.70 -32.15 -21.96
CA ASN A 54 27.64 -31.58 -21.16
C ASN A 54 27.45 -30.14 -21.63
N ASN A 55 26.20 -29.76 -21.92
CA ASN A 55 25.86 -28.36 -22.05
C ASN A 55 26.34 -27.65 -20.77
N TYR A 56 26.84 -26.41 -20.86
CA TYR A 56 27.23 -25.66 -19.64
C TYR A 56 25.97 -25.26 -18.88
N THR A 57 25.43 -26.22 -18.13
CA THR A 57 24.41 -26.02 -17.13
C THR A 57 25.05 -25.24 -16.00
N HIS A 58 24.95 -23.91 -16.13
CA HIS A 58 25.24 -22.97 -15.06
C HIS A 58 24.72 -23.57 -13.73
N PRO A 59 25.59 -23.91 -12.77
CA PRO A 59 25.17 -24.76 -11.67
C PRO A 59 24.11 -24.04 -10.83
N THR A 60 22.92 -24.66 -10.74
CA THR A 60 21.69 -24.07 -10.18
C THR A 60 21.48 -24.39 -8.70
N GLY A 61 22.29 -25.30 -8.14
CA GLY A 61 22.30 -25.56 -6.70
C GLY A 61 22.86 -24.38 -5.91
N ASP A 62 22.50 -24.32 -4.64
CA ASP A 62 23.00 -23.37 -3.65
C ASP A 62 24.53 -23.17 -3.73
N GLY A 63 24.97 -21.92 -3.51
CA GLY A 63 26.38 -21.56 -3.37
C GLY A 63 27.11 -21.15 -4.66
N ASN A 64 26.51 -21.39 -5.82
CA ASN A 64 27.09 -21.04 -7.11
C ASN A 64 26.96 -19.53 -7.40
N LYS A 65 28.09 -18.82 -7.38
CA LYS A 65 28.17 -17.36 -7.23
C LYS A 65 27.94 -16.58 -8.53
N HIS A 66 26.72 -16.57 -9.05
CA HIS A 66 26.32 -15.55 -10.02
C HIS A 66 25.28 -14.61 -9.44
N VAL A 67 25.58 -13.31 -9.51
CA VAL A 67 24.60 -12.24 -9.32
C VAL A 67 23.80 -12.16 -10.63
N PRO A 68 22.47 -12.32 -10.62
CA PRO A 68 21.67 -12.16 -11.84
C PRO A 68 21.86 -10.78 -12.46
N ALA A 69 22.02 -10.73 -13.79
CA ALA A 69 22.20 -9.48 -14.52
C ALA A 69 20.97 -8.57 -14.32
N THR A 70 21.14 -7.52 -13.50
CA THR A 70 20.17 -6.44 -13.23
C THR A 70 18.73 -6.93 -13.02
N GLY A 71 18.51 -7.79 -12.02
CA GLY A 71 17.18 -8.24 -11.61
C GLY A 71 16.32 -7.14 -10.99
N THR A 72 15.66 -6.33 -11.82
CA THR A 72 14.78 -5.21 -11.41
C THR A 72 13.56 -5.62 -10.58
N THR A 73 13.24 -6.91 -10.53
CA THR A 73 12.11 -7.50 -9.81
C THR A 73 12.43 -7.93 -8.37
N ASN A 74 13.67 -7.73 -7.88
CA ASN A 74 14.09 -8.23 -6.56
C ASN A 74 13.46 -7.49 -5.35
N ASN A 75 12.68 -6.43 -5.59
CA ASN A 75 11.94 -5.64 -4.61
C ASN A 75 12.83 -5.15 -3.43
N GLY A 76 14.05 -4.70 -3.73
CA GLY A 76 14.99 -4.12 -2.77
C GLY A 76 15.70 -5.14 -1.86
N LYS A 77 15.58 -6.44 -2.15
CA LYS A 77 16.33 -7.49 -1.42
C LYS A 77 17.80 -7.51 -1.82
N VAL A 78 18.64 -8.00 -0.92
CA VAL A 78 20.06 -8.28 -1.16
C VAL A 78 20.32 -9.78 -1.16
N LEU A 79 21.44 -10.20 -1.76
CA LEU A 79 21.93 -11.57 -1.62
C LEU A 79 22.56 -11.74 -0.22
N LYS A 80 22.06 -12.70 0.56
CA LYS A 80 22.54 -13.04 1.91
C LYS A 80 23.07 -14.47 1.92
N ALA A 81 24.12 -14.74 2.69
CA ALA A 81 24.55 -16.11 2.93
C ALA A 81 23.49 -16.89 3.73
N GLY A 82 23.26 -18.14 3.36
CA GLY A 82 22.42 -19.08 4.11
C GLY A 82 23.18 -19.76 5.26
N ALA A 83 22.49 -20.66 5.98
CA ALA A 83 23.07 -21.38 7.12
C ALA A 83 24.11 -22.46 6.72
N ALA A 84 24.11 -22.90 5.45
CA ALA A 84 25.08 -23.85 4.91
C ALA A 84 26.22 -23.14 4.17
N ALA A 85 27.42 -23.72 4.21
CA ALA A 85 28.56 -23.25 3.42
C ALA A 85 28.24 -23.40 1.93
N GLY A 86 28.20 -22.28 1.21
CA GLY A 86 27.67 -22.27 -0.16
C GLY A 86 26.15 -22.38 -0.20
N SER A 87 25.44 -21.50 0.52
CA SER A 87 24.03 -21.19 0.30
C SER A 87 23.87 -19.67 0.21
N ILE A 88 23.06 -19.18 -0.73
CA ILE A 88 22.84 -17.75 -0.96
C ILE A 88 21.38 -17.52 -1.34
N ALA A 89 20.68 -16.65 -0.60
CA ALA A 89 19.27 -16.35 -0.81
C ALA A 89 18.98 -14.85 -0.91
N TRP A 90 17.94 -14.46 -1.64
CA TRP A 90 17.42 -13.10 -1.67
C TRP A 90 16.62 -12.79 -0.39
N GLY A 91 17.18 -11.95 0.48
CA GLY A 91 16.53 -11.52 1.71
C GLY A 91 16.61 -10.02 1.94
N ASN A 92 15.74 -9.51 2.81
CA ASN A 92 15.78 -8.12 3.24
C ASN A 92 16.96 -7.89 4.20
N VAL A 93 17.41 -6.64 4.28
CA VAL A 93 18.29 -6.17 5.37
C VAL A 93 17.41 -5.65 6.49
N THR A 94 17.58 -6.19 7.70
CA THR A 94 16.91 -5.69 8.90
C THR A 94 17.78 -4.64 9.60
N LYS A 95 17.17 -3.75 10.39
CA LYS A 95 17.91 -2.71 11.14
C LYS A 95 19.04 -3.31 12.00
N SER A 96 18.77 -4.43 12.68
CA SER A 96 19.69 -5.07 13.60
C SER A 96 20.96 -5.61 12.90
N GLU A 97 20.84 -6.09 11.66
CA GLU A 97 21.97 -6.60 10.87
C GLU A 97 22.97 -5.50 10.43
N VAL A 98 22.55 -4.23 10.51
CA VAL A 98 23.41 -3.06 10.27
C VAL A 98 23.66 -2.24 11.56
N GLY A 99 23.37 -2.81 12.73
CA GLY A 99 23.58 -2.17 14.04
C GLY A 99 22.56 -1.09 14.41
N LEU A 100 21.56 -0.82 13.58
CA LEU A 100 20.56 0.23 13.74
C LEU A 100 19.31 -0.23 14.50
N GLY A 101 19.38 -1.34 15.27
CA GLY A 101 18.23 -1.98 15.91
C GLY A 101 17.39 -1.05 16.80
N ASN A 102 18.05 -0.08 17.45
CA ASN A 102 17.42 0.91 18.34
C ASN A 102 16.98 2.21 17.62
N VAL A 103 17.17 2.32 16.30
CA VAL A 103 16.91 3.54 15.54
C VAL A 103 15.54 3.48 14.88
N ASP A 104 14.56 4.19 15.42
CA ASP A 104 13.24 4.36 14.81
C ASP A 104 13.14 5.65 14.00
N ASN A 105 12.59 5.54 12.78
CA ASN A 105 12.28 6.67 11.92
C ASN A 105 10.94 7.31 12.33
N THR A 106 10.87 7.72 13.58
CA THR A 106 9.70 8.38 14.17
C THR A 106 9.59 9.79 13.60
N SER A 107 8.54 10.03 12.81
CA SER A 107 8.22 11.36 12.28
C SER A 107 8.05 12.38 13.41
N ASP A 108 8.31 13.66 13.14
CA ASP A 108 8.29 14.70 14.18
C ASP A 108 6.97 14.78 14.96
N LEU A 109 5.84 14.53 14.28
CA LEU A 109 4.50 14.44 14.89
C LEU A 109 4.36 13.30 15.92
N ASN A 110 5.12 12.22 15.75
CA ASN A 110 5.05 11.02 16.58
C ASN A 110 6.18 10.98 17.64
N LYS A 111 7.07 11.98 17.70
CA LYS A 111 8.14 12.04 18.71
C LYS A 111 7.54 12.36 20.08
N PRO A 112 7.81 11.56 21.12
CA PRO A 112 7.27 11.82 22.45
C PRO A 112 7.86 13.11 23.02
N VAL A 113 7.01 13.97 23.59
CA VAL A 113 7.45 15.06 24.46
C VAL A 113 8.12 14.49 25.72
N SER A 114 9.12 15.19 26.26
CA SER A 114 9.80 14.72 27.47
C SER A 114 8.85 14.76 28.67
N THR A 115 9.04 13.85 29.64
CA THR A 115 8.22 13.79 30.87
C THR A 115 8.22 15.11 31.64
N ALA A 116 9.33 15.85 31.59
CA ALA A 116 9.44 17.19 32.19
C ALA A 116 8.59 18.23 31.43
N ALA A 117 8.60 18.20 30.09
CA ALA A 117 7.78 19.08 29.26
C ALA A 117 6.28 18.78 29.42
N GLN A 118 5.88 17.51 29.44
CA GLN A 118 4.49 17.12 29.70
C GLN A 118 4.03 17.63 31.07
N LYS A 119 4.79 17.33 32.13
CA LYS A 119 4.47 17.80 33.49
C LYS A 119 4.37 19.33 33.60
N ALA A 120 5.13 20.08 32.81
CA ALA A 120 5.03 21.54 32.76
C ALA A 120 3.75 22.00 32.03
N LEU A 121 3.36 21.34 30.93
CA LEU A 121 2.11 21.60 30.21
C LEU A 121 0.87 21.26 31.05
N ASP A 122 0.90 20.17 31.81
CA ASP A 122 -0.20 19.71 32.68
C ASP A 122 -0.58 20.73 33.77
N THR A 123 0.30 21.69 34.09
CA THR A 123 0.04 22.79 35.04
C THR A 123 -0.61 24.03 34.42
N LYS A 124 -0.80 24.08 33.09
CA LYS A 124 -1.33 25.26 32.40
C LYS A 124 -2.84 25.15 32.22
N ALA A 125 -3.55 26.24 32.54
CA ALA A 125 -4.97 26.33 32.29
C ALA A 125 -5.28 26.18 30.79
N ASN A 126 -6.20 25.28 30.44
CA ASN A 126 -6.62 25.08 29.06
C ASN A 126 -7.26 26.35 28.50
N LYS A 127 -7.07 26.62 27.19
CA LYS A 127 -7.76 27.71 26.48
C LYS A 127 -9.29 27.63 26.62
N THR A 128 -9.82 26.42 26.79
CA THR A 128 -11.17 26.15 27.27
C THR A 128 -11.10 25.47 28.64
N HIS A 129 -11.29 26.24 29.71
CA HIS A 129 -11.58 25.73 31.04
C HIS A 129 -12.82 26.46 31.58
N GLN A 130 -13.33 26.03 32.74
CA GLN A 130 -14.45 26.67 33.42
C GLN A 130 -14.02 27.08 34.83
N HIS A 131 -14.58 28.19 35.30
CA HIS A 131 -14.49 28.65 36.68
C HIS A 131 -15.73 28.20 37.44
N GLY A 132 -15.57 27.74 38.68
CA GLY A 132 -16.68 27.48 39.59
C GLY A 132 -17.19 28.79 40.23
N ASN A 133 -18.38 28.77 40.81
CA ASN A 133 -18.97 29.94 41.45
C ASN A 133 -18.09 30.55 42.56
N ALA A 134 -17.24 29.75 43.21
CA ALA A 134 -16.30 30.22 44.23
C ALA A 134 -15.10 30.99 43.66
N ASP A 135 -14.75 30.74 42.39
CA ASP A 135 -13.65 31.41 41.69
C ASP A 135 -14.10 32.77 41.11
N ILE A 136 -15.41 33.04 41.08
CA ILE A 136 -16.04 34.25 40.52
C ILE A 136 -16.56 35.11 41.67
N THR A 137 -15.65 35.79 42.37
CA THR A 137 -15.95 36.65 43.52
C THR A 137 -16.74 37.91 43.17
N GLY A 138 -16.74 38.34 41.90
CA GLY A 138 -17.54 39.45 41.39
C GLY A 138 -17.56 39.51 39.86
N ILE A 139 -18.56 40.22 39.32
CA ILE A 139 -18.67 40.51 37.88
C ILE A 139 -18.91 42.01 37.71
N ASP A 140 -17.94 42.72 37.15
CA ASP A 140 -18.12 44.10 36.66
C ASP A 140 -19.09 44.10 35.47
N ALA A 141 -20.22 44.82 35.60
CA ALA A 141 -21.23 44.91 34.55
C ALA A 141 -20.68 45.49 33.24
N GLY A 142 -19.65 46.34 33.31
CA GLY A 142 -18.93 46.87 32.15
C GLY A 142 -18.13 45.81 31.37
N LYS A 143 -17.96 44.59 31.88
CA LYS A 143 -17.38 43.46 31.14
C LYS A 143 -18.41 42.71 30.28
N ILE A 144 -19.71 42.92 30.49
CA ILE A 144 -20.78 42.23 29.75
C ILE A 144 -21.02 42.94 28.40
N ILE A 145 -19.99 42.98 27.56
CA ILE A 145 -19.97 43.71 26.28
C ILE A 145 -20.66 42.96 25.13
N SER A 146 -21.02 41.68 25.33
CA SER A 146 -21.63 40.83 24.31
C SER A 146 -22.27 39.59 24.93
N GLY A 147 -23.40 39.13 24.38
CA GLY A 147 -24.11 37.92 24.81
C GLY A 147 -25.59 38.19 25.05
N VAL A 148 -26.29 37.19 25.57
CA VAL A 148 -27.68 37.31 26.04
C VAL A 148 -27.70 36.90 27.51
N ILE A 149 -28.21 37.76 28.38
CA ILE A 149 -28.49 37.41 29.78
C ILE A 149 -29.85 36.71 29.81
N ASP A 150 -29.91 35.60 30.56
CA ASP A 150 -31.16 34.90 30.86
C ASP A 150 -32.16 35.84 31.55
N ILE A 151 -33.35 36.00 30.97
CA ILE A 151 -34.34 37.00 31.41
C ILE A 151 -34.88 36.72 32.82
N GLU A 152 -34.84 35.47 33.28
CA GLU A 152 -35.20 35.12 34.67
C GLU A 152 -34.15 35.60 35.69
N ARG A 153 -32.93 35.92 35.22
CA ARG A 153 -31.81 36.43 36.03
C ARG A 153 -31.63 37.94 35.94
N MET A 154 -32.39 38.61 35.08
CA MET A 154 -32.41 40.07 35.00
C MET A 154 -33.37 40.64 36.05
N PRO A 155 -33.03 41.76 36.73
CA PRO A 155 -33.96 42.42 37.64
C PRO A 155 -35.28 42.80 36.96
N LYS A 156 -36.40 42.62 37.65
CA LYS A 156 -37.71 43.11 37.19
C LYS A 156 -37.64 44.64 37.08
N GLY A 157 -38.07 45.19 35.94
CA GLY A 157 -37.84 46.58 35.53
C GLY A 157 -36.69 46.81 34.55
N ALA A 158 -35.89 45.79 34.17
CA ALA A 158 -34.74 45.96 33.26
C ALA A 158 -35.05 45.76 31.75
N LEU A 159 -36.22 45.23 31.38
CA LEU A 159 -36.63 44.94 29.99
C LEU A 159 -38.15 45.01 29.84
N GLU A 160 -38.62 45.54 28.71
CA GLU A 160 -40.01 45.40 28.21
C GLU A 160 -40.23 43.98 27.62
N ARG A 161 -41.40 43.37 27.84
CA ARG A 161 -41.69 41.97 27.46
C ARG A 161 -43.04 41.79 26.78
N CYS A 162 -43.14 40.87 25.83
CA CYS A 162 -44.44 40.40 25.34
C CYS A 162 -44.97 39.24 26.20
N ILE A 163 -46.21 39.38 26.68
CA ILE A 163 -46.93 38.48 27.58
C ILE A 163 -48.17 37.96 26.86
N VAL A 164 -48.63 36.74 27.12
CA VAL A 164 -49.77 36.13 26.40
C VAL A 164 -50.83 35.64 27.39
N VAL A 165 -52.08 36.05 27.20
CA VAL A 165 -53.23 35.70 28.06
C VAL A 165 -54.41 35.15 27.26
N ALA A 166 -55.27 34.39 27.92
CA ALA A 166 -56.45 33.78 27.30
C ALA A 166 -57.42 34.84 26.77
N ASP A 167 -57.98 35.64 27.68
CA ASP A 167 -59.05 36.61 27.42
C ASP A 167 -58.83 37.92 28.22
N ASP A 168 -59.77 38.87 28.12
CA ASP A 168 -59.71 40.14 28.85
C ASP A 168 -59.90 40.03 30.38
N THR A 169 -60.48 38.92 30.87
CA THR A 169 -60.54 38.64 32.32
C THR A 169 -59.16 38.20 32.80
N ALA A 170 -58.49 37.34 32.04
CA ALA A 170 -57.09 36.96 32.30
C ALA A 170 -56.13 38.16 32.17
N ARG A 171 -56.35 39.08 31.21
CA ARG A 171 -55.63 40.37 31.14
C ARG A 171 -55.82 41.18 32.43
N LYS A 172 -57.05 41.32 32.92
CA LYS A 172 -57.37 42.08 34.15
C LYS A 172 -57.01 41.36 35.46
N ALA A 173 -56.52 40.12 35.37
CA ALA A 173 -55.97 39.37 36.50
C ALA A 173 -54.43 39.41 36.57
N LEU A 174 -53.77 40.14 35.66
CA LEU A 174 -52.32 40.33 35.68
C LEU A 174 -51.87 41.17 36.89
N THR A 175 -50.62 40.97 37.31
CA THR A 175 -50.05 41.59 38.52
C THR A 175 -48.65 42.12 38.24
N THR A 176 -48.14 43.00 39.10
CA THR A 176 -46.75 43.49 39.06
C THR A 176 -45.69 42.38 39.23
N ALA A 177 -46.09 41.18 39.65
CA ALA A 177 -45.21 40.02 39.66
C ALA A 177 -45.05 39.39 38.26
N THR A 178 -46.01 39.60 37.36
CA THR A 178 -46.09 38.98 36.02
C THR A 178 -45.91 39.95 34.87
N VAL A 179 -46.30 41.23 35.02
CA VAL A 179 -46.13 42.30 34.01
C VAL A 179 -45.68 43.62 34.66
N GLN A 180 -45.19 44.57 33.87
CA GLN A 180 -44.84 45.92 34.31
C GLN A 180 -45.25 46.97 33.24
N VAL A 181 -45.17 48.27 33.54
CA VAL A 181 -45.29 49.32 32.50
C VAL A 181 -44.27 49.09 31.37
N GLY A 182 -44.70 49.20 30.12
CA GLY A 182 -43.92 48.92 28.92
C GLY A 182 -44.04 47.49 28.37
N ASP A 183 -44.62 46.54 29.11
CA ASP A 183 -44.88 45.19 28.58
C ASP A 183 -46.00 45.21 27.51
N THR A 184 -46.03 44.20 26.63
CA THR A 184 -47.02 44.03 25.56
C THR A 184 -47.89 42.79 25.83
N VAL A 185 -49.17 42.94 26.17
CA VAL A 185 -50.08 41.82 26.45
C VAL A 185 -50.86 41.38 25.21
N LYS A 186 -50.53 40.22 24.65
CA LYS A 186 -51.34 39.53 23.64
C LYS A 186 -52.54 38.84 24.28
N VAL A 187 -53.76 39.24 23.90
CA VAL A 187 -54.99 38.53 24.27
C VAL A 187 -55.35 37.56 23.14
N THR A 188 -55.35 36.26 23.42
CA THR A 188 -55.56 35.24 22.39
C THR A 188 -57.01 35.11 21.92
N ALA A 189 -58.01 35.37 22.79
CA ALA A 189 -59.42 35.30 22.45
C ALA A 189 -59.89 36.44 21.52
N THR A 190 -59.38 37.66 21.70
CA THR A 190 -59.69 38.81 20.82
C THR A 190 -58.74 38.89 19.63
N GLY A 191 -57.59 38.21 19.68
CA GLY A 191 -56.52 38.28 18.68
C GLY A 191 -55.72 39.58 18.73
N LEU A 192 -56.04 40.49 19.65
CA LEU A 192 -55.43 41.80 19.78
C LEU A 192 -54.18 41.73 20.67
N MET A 193 -53.10 42.37 20.22
CA MET A 193 -51.96 42.70 21.07
C MET A 193 -52.28 44.02 21.78
N TYR A 194 -51.90 44.17 23.05
CA TYR A 194 -52.05 45.38 23.84
C TYR A 194 -50.67 45.84 24.38
N PHE A 195 -50.49 47.10 24.76
CA PHE A 195 -49.30 47.70 25.38
C PHE A 195 -49.66 48.24 26.78
N VAL A 196 -48.86 47.94 27.80
CA VAL A 196 -49.14 48.22 29.22
C VAL A 196 -48.64 49.61 29.61
N VAL A 197 -49.56 50.51 29.99
CA VAL A 197 -49.26 51.92 30.29
C VAL A 197 -49.35 52.30 31.78
N ASP A 198 -49.99 51.49 32.64
CA ASP A 198 -50.09 51.70 34.08
C ASP A 198 -50.20 50.35 34.83
N ASP A 199 -49.16 49.94 35.55
CA ASP A 199 -49.13 48.67 36.28
C ASP A 199 -49.73 48.74 37.71
N THR A 200 -50.14 49.93 38.15
CA THR A 200 -50.99 50.09 39.34
C THR A 200 -52.47 49.84 39.02
N LYS A 201 -52.84 49.86 37.73
CA LYS A 201 -54.21 49.74 37.22
C LYS A 201 -54.48 48.50 36.35
N LEU A 202 -53.66 47.45 36.46
CA LEU A 202 -53.76 46.24 35.63
C LEU A 202 -55.16 45.57 35.59
N SER A 203 -56.00 45.82 36.60
CA SER A 203 -57.38 45.32 36.70
C SER A 203 -58.43 46.13 35.92
N THR A 204 -58.07 47.27 35.33
CA THR A 204 -58.95 48.13 34.53
C THR A 204 -58.42 48.27 33.10
N ASP A 205 -59.23 48.85 32.20
CA ASP A 205 -58.79 49.12 30.82
C ASP A 205 -57.89 50.36 30.71
N GLU A 206 -57.77 51.18 31.76
CA GLU A 206 -56.88 52.36 31.79
C GLU A 206 -55.38 51.99 31.67
N GLY A 207 -55.04 50.71 31.81
CA GLY A 207 -53.67 50.20 31.70
C GLY A 207 -53.23 49.72 30.32
N TYR A 208 -54.03 49.78 29.23
CA TYR A 208 -53.74 49.03 27.98
C TYR A 208 -54.13 49.70 26.62
N GLU A 209 -53.29 49.58 25.56
CA GLU A 209 -53.50 50.12 24.17
C GLU A 209 -53.18 49.12 23.01
N VAL A 210 -53.84 49.11 21.83
CA VAL A 210 -53.89 47.95 20.87
C VAL A 210 -53.08 48.04 19.54
N TYR A 211 -52.57 46.89 19.00
CA TYR A 211 -51.88 46.73 17.69
C TYR A 211 -52.63 45.84 16.62
N THR A 212 -52.23 45.85 15.33
CA THR A 212 -52.94 45.18 14.18
C THR A 212 -52.03 44.68 13.02
N ALA A 213 -52.36 43.60 12.25
CA ALA A 213 -51.47 42.95 11.21
C ALA A 213 -52.16 42.12 10.06
N GLY A 214 -51.37 41.44 9.17
CA GLY A 214 -51.79 40.77 7.89
C GLY A 214 -51.44 39.25 7.65
N ALA A 215 -51.23 38.78 6.39
CA ALA A 215 -51.35 37.34 5.93
C ALA A 215 -50.08 36.59 5.34
N ALA A 216 -50.17 35.27 4.98
CA ALA A 216 -49.03 34.28 4.92
C ALA A 216 -48.97 33.21 3.75
N THR A 217 -48.04 32.21 3.76
CA THR A 217 -47.77 31.18 2.65
C THR A 217 -47.03 29.85 3.11
N ASN A 218 -46.84 28.81 2.24
CA ASN A 218 -46.13 27.48 2.44
C ASN A 218 -45.57 26.88 1.08
N VAL A 219 -44.96 25.70 0.75
CA VAL A 219 -45.04 24.19 1.03
C VAL A 219 -43.75 23.39 0.55
N PRO A 220 -43.58 22.03 0.80
CA PRO A 220 -42.27 21.28 0.68
C PRO A 220 -42.11 20.09 -0.37
N TRP A 221 -41.06 19.26 -0.19
CA TRP A 221 -40.30 18.43 -1.18
C TRP A 221 -40.83 17.03 -1.62
N SER A 222 -42.12 16.73 -1.64
CA SER A 222 -42.62 15.35 -1.92
C SER A 222 -42.64 14.93 -3.41
N GLY A 223 -41.67 15.35 -4.23
CA GLY A 223 -41.82 15.40 -5.70
C GLY A 223 -40.63 14.99 -6.59
N VAL A 224 -39.73 14.10 -6.16
CA VAL A 224 -38.51 13.72 -6.93
C VAL A 224 -38.35 12.20 -7.06
N THR A 225 -38.06 11.68 -8.27
CA THR A 225 -38.08 10.23 -8.59
C THR A 225 -37.05 9.78 -9.65
N GLY A 226 -36.72 8.47 -9.69
CA GLY A 226 -36.13 7.76 -10.86
C GLY A 226 -34.71 7.13 -10.69
N LYS A 227 -34.57 5.79 -10.80
CA LYS A 227 -33.29 5.04 -11.06
C LYS A 227 -33.47 3.52 -11.41
N PRO A 228 -32.57 2.85 -12.19
CA PRO A 228 -32.75 1.46 -12.73
C PRO A 228 -31.64 0.40 -12.39
N SER A 229 -31.67 -0.83 -12.97
CA SER A 229 -30.84 -2.01 -12.54
C SER A 229 -30.61 -3.22 -13.53
N THR A 230 -29.38 -3.83 -13.55
CA THR A 230 -28.92 -5.23 -13.92
C THR A 230 -28.82 -5.79 -15.40
N PHE A 231 -27.96 -6.82 -15.67
CA PHE A 231 -27.63 -7.48 -17.00
C PHE A 231 -26.95 -8.94 -16.94
N PRO A 232 -26.96 -9.84 -18.01
CA PRO A 232 -26.41 -11.27 -18.02
C PRO A 232 -25.60 -11.85 -19.30
N PRO A 233 -25.13 -13.16 -19.36
CA PRO A 233 -24.20 -13.81 -20.41
C PRO A 233 -24.57 -15.20 -21.14
N SER A 234 -23.67 -15.96 -21.89
CA SER A 234 -23.98 -17.15 -22.85
C SER A 234 -22.89 -18.30 -23.16
N THR A 235 -23.01 -19.21 -24.22
CA THR A 235 -22.50 -20.67 -24.37
C THR A 235 -21.89 -21.28 -25.76
N HIS A 236 -21.46 -22.59 -25.94
CA HIS A 236 -20.84 -23.29 -27.20
C HIS A 236 -20.77 -24.92 -27.34
N THR A 237 -20.17 -25.57 -28.43
CA THR A 237 -20.14 -27.09 -28.81
C THR A 237 -18.91 -27.78 -29.65
N HIS A 238 -18.99 -28.99 -30.34
CA HIS A 238 -17.89 -30.00 -30.80
C HIS A 238 -17.95 -30.76 -32.23
N ASP A 239 -17.01 -31.71 -32.63
CA ASP A 239 -16.71 -32.30 -34.04
C ASP A 239 -16.06 -33.77 -34.23
N ASP A 240 -15.75 -34.29 -35.48
CA ASP A 240 -15.60 -35.70 -36.06
C ASP A 240 -14.24 -36.19 -36.77
N ARG A 241 -14.00 -37.51 -37.11
CA ARG A 241 -12.75 -38.09 -37.83
C ARG A 241 -12.79 -39.52 -38.50
N TYR A 242 -12.21 -39.78 -39.72
CA TYR A 242 -11.49 -41.02 -40.23
C TYR A 242 -11.00 -40.96 -41.73
N TYR A 243 -10.34 -42.01 -42.30
CA TYR A 243 -9.42 -41.96 -43.49
C TYR A 243 -9.39 -43.18 -44.49
N THR A 244 -8.69 -43.10 -45.66
CA THR A 244 -8.94 -43.89 -46.92
C THR A 244 -7.73 -44.43 -47.76
N GLU A 245 -7.99 -45.23 -48.82
CA GLU A 245 -7.02 -46.03 -49.62
C GLU A 245 -5.93 -45.23 -50.37
N SER A 246 -6.22 -44.05 -50.92
CA SER A 246 -5.20 -43.24 -51.65
C SER A 246 -3.96 -42.93 -50.78
N GLU A 247 -4.20 -42.81 -49.47
CA GLU A 247 -3.19 -42.58 -48.47
C GLU A 247 -2.31 -43.81 -48.22
N MET A 248 -2.78 -45.03 -48.51
CA MET A 248 -1.97 -46.26 -48.40
C MET A 248 -0.90 -46.32 -49.48
N ASN A 249 -1.27 -46.06 -50.74
CA ASN A 249 -0.30 -45.98 -51.84
C ASN A 249 0.69 -44.81 -51.65
N THR A 250 0.23 -43.71 -51.06
CA THR A 250 1.09 -42.58 -50.63
C THR A 250 2.12 -43.02 -49.57
N LYS A 251 1.74 -43.88 -48.60
CA LYS A 251 2.64 -44.40 -47.55
C LYS A 251 3.71 -45.37 -48.08
N LEU A 252 3.51 -46.00 -49.25
CA LEU A 252 4.44 -47.00 -49.80
C LEU A 252 5.50 -46.41 -50.75
N ALA A 253 5.21 -45.33 -51.46
CA ALA A 253 6.21 -44.63 -52.29
C ALA A 253 7.36 -44.01 -51.48
N ALA A 254 7.18 -43.87 -50.16
CA ALA A 254 8.17 -43.35 -49.22
C ALA A 254 9.08 -44.46 -48.64
N LYS A 255 9.70 -45.33 -49.46
CA LYS A 255 10.64 -46.40 -49.01
C LYS A 255 11.92 -46.49 -49.91
N VAL A 256 13.04 -47.01 -49.37
CA VAL A 256 14.42 -47.12 -49.92
C VAL A 256 15.10 -48.42 -49.44
N ASP A 257 16.11 -48.94 -50.15
CA ASP A 257 16.84 -50.19 -49.82
C ASP A 257 17.77 -50.15 -48.59
N VAL A 258 17.87 -51.30 -47.91
CA VAL A 258 18.79 -51.56 -46.78
C VAL A 258 20.14 -52.09 -47.27
N VAL A 259 21.25 -51.66 -46.64
CA VAL A 259 22.60 -52.18 -46.88
C VAL A 259 23.32 -52.41 -45.56
N SER A 260 23.96 -53.57 -45.40
CA SER A 260 24.67 -53.95 -44.17
C SER A 260 25.73 -52.92 -43.77
N GLY A 261 25.77 -52.58 -42.48
CA GLY A 261 26.70 -51.59 -41.92
C GLY A 261 26.34 -50.11 -42.21
N LYS A 262 25.18 -49.83 -42.82
CA LYS A 262 24.74 -48.46 -43.15
C LYS A 262 23.25 -48.25 -42.81
N GLY A 263 22.82 -46.99 -42.78
CA GLY A 263 21.42 -46.60 -42.64
C GLY A 263 21.13 -45.23 -43.28
N LEU A 264 19.86 -44.83 -43.38
CA LEU A 264 19.50 -43.50 -43.89
C LEU A 264 19.83 -42.42 -42.86
N SER A 265 20.84 -41.62 -43.18
CA SER A 265 21.33 -40.48 -42.41
C SER A 265 21.20 -39.20 -43.24
N THR A 266 20.89 -38.05 -42.64
CA THR A 266 20.97 -36.74 -43.32
C THR A 266 22.44 -36.33 -43.55
N ASN A 267 23.39 -37.04 -42.94
CA ASN A 267 24.84 -36.85 -43.04
C ASN A 267 25.26 -35.46 -42.51
N ASP A 268 24.75 -35.16 -41.31
CA ASP A 268 24.41 -33.83 -40.80
C ASP A 268 25.59 -32.92 -40.40
N TYR A 269 26.85 -33.31 -40.65
CA TYR A 269 28.03 -32.59 -40.13
C TYR A 269 29.17 -32.41 -41.13
N THR A 270 29.51 -31.16 -41.39
CA THR A 270 30.62 -30.73 -42.25
C THR A 270 31.99 -30.91 -41.58
N THR A 271 33.06 -30.89 -42.38
CA THR A 271 34.45 -30.84 -41.87
C THR A 271 34.71 -29.61 -40.98
N ALA A 272 34.01 -28.49 -41.23
CA ALA A 272 34.12 -27.30 -40.39
C ALA A 272 33.56 -27.54 -38.97
N GLU A 273 32.48 -28.31 -38.85
CA GLU A 273 31.89 -28.66 -37.55
C GLU A 273 32.72 -29.69 -36.79
N LYS A 274 33.34 -30.66 -37.48
CA LYS A 274 34.33 -31.56 -36.87
C LYS A 274 35.54 -30.79 -36.34
N ASN A 275 36.09 -29.85 -37.12
CA ASN A 275 37.17 -28.98 -36.66
C ASN A 275 36.75 -28.09 -35.48
N LYS A 276 35.51 -27.58 -35.48
CA LYS A 276 34.95 -26.80 -34.37
C LYS A 276 34.84 -27.65 -33.09
N LEU A 277 34.30 -28.87 -33.18
CA LEU A 277 34.25 -29.85 -32.08
C LEU A 277 35.65 -30.19 -31.55
N ALA A 278 36.63 -30.38 -32.44
CA ALA A 278 38.01 -30.64 -32.06
C ALA A 278 38.63 -29.47 -31.27
N SER A 279 38.29 -28.22 -31.59
CA SER A 279 38.80 -27.00 -30.94
C SER A 279 38.21 -26.68 -29.56
N LEU A 280 37.13 -27.35 -29.14
CA LEU A 280 36.51 -27.08 -27.84
C LEU A 280 37.38 -27.52 -26.67
N ASN A 281 37.42 -26.66 -25.64
CA ASN A 281 38.04 -26.85 -24.34
C ASN A 281 36.99 -26.64 -23.23
N ASN A 282 37.14 -27.30 -22.08
CA ASN A 282 36.21 -27.13 -20.96
C ASN A 282 36.35 -25.72 -20.35
N TYR A 283 35.21 -25.06 -20.12
CA TYR A 283 35.16 -23.82 -19.38
C TYR A 283 35.62 -24.05 -17.93
N THR A 284 36.50 -23.19 -17.43
CA THR A 284 36.97 -23.19 -16.04
C THR A 284 36.70 -21.82 -15.45
N HIS A 285 36.02 -21.77 -14.29
CA HIS A 285 35.73 -20.51 -13.62
C HIS A 285 37.03 -19.88 -13.10
N PRO A 286 37.21 -18.55 -13.23
CA PRO A 286 38.27 -17.84 -12.54
C PRO A 286 38.17 -18.05 -11.02
N SER A 287 39.29 -18.42 -10.39
CA SER A 287 39.36 -18.62 -8.95
C SER A 287 39.68 -17.30 -8.23
N TYR A 288 38.96 -17.01 -7.15
CA TYR A 288 39.09 -15.78 -6.38
C TYR A 288 39.24 -16.07 -4.88
N THR A 289 40.04 -15.27 -4.19
CA THR A 289 40.29 -15.39 -2.74
C THR A 289 38.98 -15.29 -1.94
N SER A 290 38.74 -16.26 -1.06
CA SER A 290 37.59 -16.23 -0.14
C SER A 290 37.71 -15.07 0.86
N ARG A 291 36.57 -14.58 1.35
CA ARG A 291 36.47 -13.46 2.31
C ARG A 291 35.49 -13.81 3.42
N ALA A 292 35.73 -13.32 4.63
CA ALA A 292 34.83 -13.47 5.76
C ALA A 292 33.51 -12.71 5.53
N SER A 293 32.44 -13.12 6.22
CA SER A 293 31.14 -12.43 6.15
C SER A 293 31.26 -10.95 6.59
N GLY A 294 30.54 -10.06 5.91
CA GLY A 294 30.59 -8.62 6.15
C GLY A 294 30.02 -7.83 4.97
N LEU A 295 30.00 -6.49 5.09
CA LEU A 295 29.58 -5.59 4.02
C LEU A 295 30.78 -5.27 3.10
N TYR A 296 30.61 -5.53 1.80
CA TYR A 296 31.63 -5.26 0.77
C TYR A 296 31.05 -4.44 -0.37
N LYS A 297 31.85 -3.49 -0.86
CA LYS A 297 31.67 -2.88 -2.18
C LYS A 297 32.36 -3.76 -3.21
N ILE A 298 31.65 -4.11 -4.28
CA ILE A 298 32.12 -5.02 -5.33
C ILE A 298 32.21 -4.30 -6.67
N VAL A 299 33.17 -4.70 -7.49
CA VAL A 299 33.25 -4.35 -8.92
C VAL A 299 32.99 -5.63 -9.70
N VAL A 300 32.25 -5.50 -10.79
CA VAL A 300 31.87 -6.59 -11.69
C VAL A 300 32.46 -6.29 -13.07
N ASP A 301 33.00 -7.29 -13.75
CA ASP A 301 33.52 -7.13 -15.12
C ASP A 301 32.42 -7.20 -16.19
N ALA A 302 32.79 -6.97 -17.45
CA ALA A 302 31.88 -7.01 -18.60
C ALA A 302 31.27 -8.41 -18.87
N THR A 303 31.69 -9.46 -18.16
CA THR A 303 31.15 -10.82 -18.24
C THR A 303 30.32 -11.23 -17.01
N GLY A 304 30.15 -10.33 -16.03
CA GLY A 304 29.33 -10.57 -14.84
C GLY A 304 30.08 -11.20 -13.66
N HIS A 305 31.41 -11.39 -13.74
CA HIS A 305 32.19 -11.92 -12.61
C HIS A 305 32.65 -10.80 -11.67
N ILE A 306 32.74 -11.11 -10.37
CA ILE A 306 33.26 -10.16 -9.36
C ILE A 306 34.78 -10.03 -9.55
N SER A 307 35.20 -8.93 -10.17
CA SER A 307 36.61 -8.62 -10.47
C SER A 307 37.33 -7.95 -9.30
N GLN A 308 36.60 -7.29 -8.39
CA GLN A 308 37.16 -6.71 -7.17
C GLN A 308 36.13 -6.74 -6.03
N ALA A 309 36.61 -6.87 -4.79
CA ALA A 309 35.81 -6.68 -3.58
C ALA A 309 36.66 -5.99 -2.50
N ALA A 310 36.11 -4.94 -1.89
CA ALA A 310 36.71 -4.20 -0.78
C ALA A 310 35.68 -4.05 0.35
N ALA A 311 36.12 -4.02 1.62
CA ALA A 311 35.21 -3.83 2.74
C ALA A 311 34.56 -2.43 2.67
N VAL A 312 33.30 -2.33 3.11
CA VAL A 312 32.65 -1.04 3.35
C VAL A 312 33.29 -0.39 4.58
N THR A 313 33.74 0.85 4.43
CA THR A 313 34.36 1.63 5.49
C THR A 313 33.40 2.64 6.09
N LYS A 314 33.76 3.23 7.22
CA LYS A 314 33.02 4.34 7.82
C LYS A 314 32.88 5.54 6.87
N ALA A 315 33.89 5.79 6.03
CA ALA A 315 33.86 6.86 5.02
C ALA A 315 32.79 6.61 3.93
N ASP A 316 32.67 5.35 3.46
CA ASP A 316 31.65 4.96 2.48
C ASP A 316 30.23 5.19 3.02
N ILE A 317 30.00 4.94 4.30
CA ILE A 317 28.71 5.17 4.98
C ILE A 317 28.42 6.67 5.09
N THR A 318 29.42 7.48 5.48
CA THR A 318 29.25 8.94 5.61
C THR A 318 29.02 9.64 4.28
N ALA A 319 29.53 9.08 3.18
CA ALA A 319 29.27 9.59 1.82
C ALA A 319 27.78 9.47 1.41
N LEU A 320 26.99 8.64 2.10
CA LEU A 320 25.54 8.53 1.92
C LEU A 320 24.74 9.58 2.74
N GLY A 321 25.42 10.56 3.35
CA GLY A 321 24.81 11.60 4.19
C GLY A 321 24.49 11.17 5.62
N ILE A 322 24.87 9.95 6.02
CA ILE A 322 24.69 9.45 7.39
C ILE A 322 25.80 10.01 8.29
N PRO A 323 25.49 10.66 9.43
CA PRO A 323 26.51 11.21 10.33
C PRO A 323 27.55 10.19 10.79
N ALA A 324 28.81 10.64 10.90
CA ALA A 324 29.94 9.82 11.35
C ALA A 324 29.89 9.46 12.85
N GLN A 325 28.99 10.08 13.60
CA GLN A 325 28.88 10.04 15.05
C GLN A 325 27.46 10.49 15.42
N ASP A 326 27.02 10.18 16.64
CA ASP A 326 25.69 10.55 17.11
C ASP A 326 25.47 12.07 17.05
N THR A 327 24.23 12.49 16.77
CA THR A 327 23.85 13.90 16.73
C THR A 327 23.79 14.46 18.15
N THR A 328 24.94 14.85 18.69
CA THR A 328 25.09 15.48 19.99
C THR A 328 24.54 16.91 19.96
N TYR A 329 23.31 17.11 20.44
CA TYR A 329 22.79 18.44 20.74
C TYR A 329 23.48 19.00 21.99
N GLY A 330 23.95 20.24 21.91
CA GLY A 330 24.48 20.95 23.07
C GLY A 330 23.41 21.26 24.12
N LEU A 331 23.84 21.64 25.32
CA LEU A 331 22.97 22.33 26.26
C LEU A 331 22.49 23.65 25.63
N VAL A 332 21.21 23.99 25.82
CA VAL A 332 20.67 25.26 25.33
C VAL A 332 21.31 26.44 26.08
N SER A 333 21.54 27.53 25.37
CA SER A 333 22.02 28.79 25.93
C SER A 333 21.14 29.95 25.46
N SER A 334 21.29 31.13 26.07
CA SER A 334 20.62 32.35 25.61
C SER A 334 21.03 32.76 24.18
N THR A 335 22.19 32.28 23.69
CA THR A 335 22.75 32.62 22.37
C THR A 335 22.61 31.51 21.33
N ALA A 336 22.36 30.26 21.71
CA ALA A 336 22.35 29.12 20.79
C ALA A 336 21.35 28.02 21.18
N ASN A 337 20.69 27.47 20.16
CA ASN A 337 19.81 26.30 20.28
C ASN A 337 20.56 25.07 20.80
N GLY A 338 19.87 24.25 21.58
CA GLY A 338 20.39 22.97 22.08
C GLY A 338 19.27 21.93 22.11
N LEU A 339 19.10 21.25 23.25
CA LEU A 339 17.95 20.36 23.52
C LEU A 339 16.57 21.05 23.49
N MET A 340 16.53 22.38 23.43
CA MET A 340 15.37 23.21 23.11
C MET A 340 15.84 24.45 22.35
N SER A 341 14.93 25.23 21.76
CA SER A 341 15.32 26.47 21.05
C SER A 341 15.81 27.55 22.02
N LYS A 342 16.71 28.43 21.56
CA LYS A 342 17.14 29.62 22.32
C LYS A 342 15.96 30.54 22.65
N ASP A 343 14.93 30.55 21.79
CA ASP A 343 13.77 31.43 21.92
C ASP A 343 12.79 30.88 22.97
N ASP A 344 12.67 29.56 23.11
CA ASP A 344 11.95 28.93 24.21
C ASP A 344 12.74 29.01 25.53
N LYS A 345 14.08 28.95 25.46
CA LYS A 345 14.94 29.21 26.62
C LYS A 345 14.82 30.66 27.09
N ALA A 346 14.75 31.64 26.18
CA ALA A 346 14.51 33.04 26.51
C ALA A 346 13.12 33.27 27.14
N LYS A 347 12.07 32.56 26.67
CA LYS A 347 10.76 32.55 27.34
C LYS A 347 10.84 31.98 28.76
N LEU A 348 11.59 30.89 28.95
CA LEU A 348 11.78 30.25 30.25
C LEU A 348 12.58 31.13 31.22
N ASP A 349 13.65 31.76 30.74
CA ASP A 349 14.48 32.70 31.52
C ASP A 349 13.73 34.02 31.83
N GLY A 350 12.77 34.39 30.97
CA GLY A 350 11.86 35.50 31.18
C GLY A 350 10.64 35.18 32.05
N MET A 351 10.49 33.94 32.57
CA MET A 351 9.46 33.63 33.55
C MET A 351 9.85 34.20 34.92
N SER A 352 9.42 35.43 35.20
CA SER A 352 9.41 35.91 36.59
C SER A 352 8.51 35.01 37.43
N TYR A 353 9.00 34.61 38.60
CA TYR A 353 8.13 34.19 39.69
C TYR A 353 7.35 35.40 40.19
N ALA A 354 6.18 35.19 40.79
CA ALA A 354 5.57 36.22 41.63
C ALA A 354 6.52 36.46 42.81
N THR A 355 6.86 37.71 43.09
CA THR A 355 7.63 38.09 44.26
C THR A 355 6.75 38.03 45.51
N ASP A 356 7.35 38.00 46.69
CA ASP A 356 6.60 38.10 47.95
C ASP A 356 5.74 39.38 47.98
N SER A 357 6.19 40.47 47.34
CA SER A 357 5.40 41.71 47.20
C SER A 357 4.22 41.60 46.23
N ASP A 358 4.31 40.76 45.20
CA ASP A 358 3.16 40.49 44.30
C ASP A 358 2.14 39.60 45.01
N ILE A 359 2.62 38.64 45.81
CA ILE A 359 1.78 37.76 46.64
C ILE A 359 1.10 38.56 47.76
N ASP A 360 1.83 39.42 48.46
CA ASP A 360 1.27 40.31 49.48
C ASP A 360 0.25 41.29 48.88
N ALA A 361 0.51 41.85 47.69
CA ALA A 361 -0.46 42.70 46.99
C ALA A 361 -1.75 41.94 46.65
N ILE A 362 -1.65 40.69 46.14
CA ILE A 362 -2.80 39.82 45.87
C ILE A 362 -3.54 39.46 47.18
N ILE A 363 -2.82 39.20 48.27
CA ILE A 363 -3.41 38.93 49.59
C ILE A 363 -4.15 40.17 50.11
N THR A 364 -3.57 41.37 50.01
CA THR A 364 -4.25 42.62 50.39
C THR A 364 -5.48 42.89 49.52
N GLU A 365 -5.39 42.68 48.20
CA GLU A 365 -6.53 42.87 47.28
C GLU A 365 -7.69 41.90 47.55
N ILE A 366 -7.39 40.66 48.00
CA ILE A 366 -8.41 39.64 48.29
C ILE A 366 -8.97 39.75 49.72
N PHE A 367 -8.16 40.13 50.73
CA PHE A 367 -8.52 39.99 52.15
C PHE A 367 -8.65 41.31 52.95
N GLY A 368 -8.10 42.44 52.46
CA GLY A 368 -8.24 43.78 53.08
C GLY A 368 -7.08 44.20 53.98
#